data_AF-A0A8E0UYT7-F1
#
_entry.id   AF-A0A8E0UYT7-F1
#
_cell.length_a   1.000
_cell.length_b   1.000
_cell.length_c   1.000
_cell.angle_alpha   90.00
_cell.angle_beta   90.00
_cell.angle_gamma   90.00
#
_symmetry.space_group_name_H-M   'P 1'
#
loop_
_entity.id
_entity.type
_entity.pdbx_description
1 polymer ?
#
loop_
_entity_poly.entity_id
_entity_poly.type
_entity_poly.pdbx_seq_one_letter_code
_entity_poly.pdbx_strand_id
1 'polypeptide(L)'
;MWYTSSKTWISDIIKESDRFAKILKDTLFTAPESPNVPEAYCEWLEHRVLINQKTQEAESRRRTLRASQQLSQAKTSIQPFGGRTFRDTRSSVLAMETIWLPSTSFHLERPVAPWPCSDELTRDGTMRSMSGYSRFPPLPRLPGNETVNWRKRAPITPYPFDTFGMPSLGHIAGAPDTEDEMAFFVGQALLEEINVDEF
;
A
#
# COMPACT_ATOMS: atom_id res chain seq x y z
N MET A 1 20.84 -26.92 11.84
CA MET A 1 21.69 -25.76 12.15
C MET A 1 20.97 -24.90 13.16
N TRP A 2 21.52 -24.72 14.36
CA TRP A 2 20.96 -23.84 15.39
C TRP A 2 21.59 -22.45 15.27
N TYR A 3 20.76 -21.42 15.13
CA TYR A 3 21.19 -20.02 15.10
C TYR A 3 20.92 -19.42 16.49
N THR A 4 21.94 -19.33 17.33
CA THR A 4 21.87 -18.64 18.61
C THR A 4 22.35 -17.20 18.39
N SER A 5 21.47 -16.28 18.00
CA SER A 5 21.82 -14.85 18.05
C SER A 5 21.55 -14.34 19.47
N SER A 6 22.55 -14.37 20.35
CA SER A 6 22.48 -13.61 21.58
C SER A 6 22.52 -12.12 21.22
N LYS A 7 21.44 -11.39 21.50
CA LYS A 7 21.42 -9.94 21.33
C LYS A 7 22.21 -9.33 22.49
N THR A 8 23.49 -9.13 22.29
CA THR A 8 24.30 -8.34 23.23
C THR A 8 23.93 -6.87 23.07
N TRP A 9 23.74 -6.18 24.19
CA TRP A 9 23.55 -4.74 24.16
C TRP A 9 24.87 -4.08 23.75
N ILE A 10 24.81 -3.24 22.72
CA ILE A 10 25.95 -2.46 22.22
C ILE A 10 25.62 -0.99 22.45
N SER A 11 26.57 -0.23 22.97
CA SER A 11 26.41 1.20 23.19
C SER A 11 26.29 1.93 21.84
N ASP A 12 25.60 3.06 21.83
CA ASP A 12 25.35 3.79 20.59
C ASP A 12 26.62 4.38 19.98
N ILE A 13 27.63 4.68 20.80
CA ILE A 13 28.95 5.13 20.34
C ILE A 13 29.62 4.02 19.50
N ILE A 14 29.59 2.77 19.97
CA ILE A 14 30.21 1.64 19.27
C ILE A 14 29.46 1.34 17.97
N LYS A 15 28.12 1.44 17.99
CA LYS A 15 27.32 1.28 16.75
C LYS A 15 27.69 2.34 15.71
N GLU A 16 27.95 3.57 16.13
CA GLU A 16 28.27 4.66 15.20
C GLU A 16 29.72 4.56 14.69
N SER A 17 30.67 4.11 15.51
CA SER A 17 32.03 3.80 15.04
C SER A 17 32.05 2.64 14.03
N ASP A 18 31.25 1.59 14.26
CA ASP A 18 31.13 0.47 13.33
C ASP A 18 30.51 0.91 11.99
N ARG A 19 29.52 1.80 12.02
CA ARG A 19 28.93 2.39 10.81
C ARG A 19 29.94 3.21 10.03
N PHE A 20 30.74 4.04 10.72
CA PHE A 20 31.80 4.82 10.10
C PHE A 20 32.82 3.92 9.41
N ALA A 21 33.30 2.88 10.10
CA ALA A 21 34.23 1.90 9.52
C ALA A 21 33.65 1.17 8.31
N LYS A 22 32.34 0.86 8.33
CA LYS A 22 31.66 0.26 7.18
C LYS A 22 31.60 1.22 6.00
N ILE A 23 31.24 2.48 6.23
CA ILE A 23 31.13 3.47 5.17
C ILE A 23 32.48 3.75 4.53
N LEU A 24 33.56 3.88 5.31
CA LEU A 24 34.90 4.01 4.74
C LEU A 24 35.25 2.84 3.81
N LYS A 25 34.93 1.60 4.19
CA LYS A 25 35.15 0.43 3.33
C LYS A 25 34.32 0.50 2.04
N ASP A 26 33.06 0.90 2.15
CA ASP A 26 32.15 0.99 1.01
C ASP A 26 32.55 2.15 0.06
N THR A 27 33.00 3.29 0.60
CA THR A 27 33.41 4.46 -0.17
C THR A 27 34.72 4.25 -0.91
N LEU A 28 35.66 3.51 -0.34
CA LEU A 28 36.92 3.13 -1.03
C LEU A 28 36.65 2.45 -2.38
N PHE A 29 35.56 1.68 -2.47
CA PHE A 29 35.17 1.02 -3.72
C PHE A 29 34.25 1.88 -4.60
N THR A 30 33.29 2.58 -3.97
CA THR A 30 32.21 3.27 -4.70
C THR A 30 32.63 4.65 -5.22
N ALA A 31 33.38 5.40 -4.43
CA ALA A 31 33.74 6.78 -4.71
C ALA A 31 35.04 7.18 -3.97
N PRO A 32 36.20 6.70 -4.44
CA PRO A 32 37.47 6.83 -3.72
C PRO A 32 37.96 8.29 -3.59
N GLU A 33 37.63 9.16 -4.55
CA GLU A 33 38.11 10.56 -4.56
C GLU A 33 36.99 11.57 -4.23
N SER A 34 35.92 11.14 -3.56
CA SER A 34 34.83 12.05 -3.22
C SER A 34 35.25 12.99 -2.09
N PRO A 35 35.20 14.33 -2.28
CA PRO A 35 35.56 15.30 -1.26
C PRO A 35 34.55 15.39 -0.10
N ASN A 36 33.42 14.70 -0.22
CA ASN A 36 32.33 14.72 0.76
C ASN A 36 32.35 13.51 1.69
N VAL A 37 33.36 12.63 1.58
CA VAL A 37 33.52 11.49 2.48
C VAL A 37 34.33 11.96 3.70
N PRO A 38 33.79 11.85 4.92
CA PRO A 38 34.54 12.23 6.11
C PRO A 38 35.71 11.26 6.33
N GLU A 39 36.92 11.79 6.46
CA GLU A 39 38.13 11.01 6.69
C GLU A 39 38.30 10.70 8.18
N ALA A 40 37.92 11.66 9.04
CA ALA A 40 37.97 11.52 10.47
C ALA A 40 36.61 11.19 11.10
N TYR A 41 36.63 10.48 12.23
CA TYR A 41 35.40 10.14 12.97
C TYR A 41 34.67 11.39 13.51
N CYS A 42 35.41 12.44 13.89
CA CYS A 42 34.80 13.70 14.34
C CYS A 42 33.99 14.38 13.23
N GLU A 43 34.54 14.44 12.02
CA GLU A 43 33.85 14.98 10.83
C GLU A 43 32.62 14.14 10.48
N TRP A 44 32.72 12.81 10.63
CA TRP A 44 31.58 11.92 10.48
C TRP A 44 30.44 12.26 11.44
N LEU A 45 30.75 12.51 12.72
CA LEU A 45 29.74 12.90 13.71
C LEU A 45 29.07 14.24 13.36
N GLU A 46 29.85 15.24 12.95
CA GLU A 46 29.33 16.54 12.51
C GLU A 46 28.42 16.40 11.28
N HIS A 47 28.87 15.64 10.28
CA HIS A 47 28.10 15.33 9.09
C HIS A 47 26.78 14.62 9.43
N ARG A 48 26.78 13.70 10.40
CA ARG A 48 25.58 13.00 10.86
C ARG A 48 24.60 13.93 11.56
N VAL A 49 25.09 14.83 12.42
CA VAL A 49 24.26 15.87 13.04
C VAL A 49 23.62 16.74 11.97
N LEU A 50 24.38 17.18 10.97
CA LEU A 50 23.90 18.00 9.88
C LEU A 50 22.84 17.31 9.03
N ILE A 51 23.04 16.02 8.68
CA ILE A 51 22.02 15.23 7.96
C ILE A 51 20.74 15.11 8.79
N ASN A 52 20.86 14.82 10.08
CA ASN A 52 19.71 14.67 10.96
C ASN A 52 18.92 15.99 11.06
N GLN A 53 19.60 17.13 11.19
CA GLN A 53 18.98 18.45 11.18
C GLN A 53 18.25 18.73 9.86
N LYS A 54 18.91 18.51 8.71
CA LYS A 54 18.28 18.66 7.38
C LYS A 54 17.05 17.78 7.22
N THR A 55 17.11 16.55 7.73
CA THR A 55 15.99 15.61 7.68
C THR A 55 14.82 16.10 8.54
N GLN A 56 15.09 16.57 9.76
CA GLN A 56 14.08 17.17 10.63
C GLN A 56 13.43 18.40 10.00
N GLU A 57 14.24 19.30 9.41
CA GLU A 57 13.72 20.47 8.71
C GLU A 57 12.86 20.07 7.51
N ALA A 58 13.31 19.13 6.68
CA ALA A 58 12.54 18.64 5.54
C ALA A 58 11.21 18.01 5.98
N GLU A 59 11.19 17.26 7.08
CA GLU A 59 9.96 16.74 7.66
C GLU A 59 9.02 17.85 8.15
N SER A 60 9.56 18.85 8.84
CA SER A 60 8.77 20.00 9.32
C SER A 60 8.14 20.75 8.16
N ARG A 61 8.90 21.03 7.09
CA ARG A 61 8.42 21.65 5.84
C ARG A 61 7.36 20.80 5.16
N ARG A 62 7.52 19.48 5.14
CA ARG A 62 6.50 18.57 4.60
C ARG A 62 5.21 18.61 5.41
N ARG A 63 5.29 18.71 6.75
CA ARG A 63 4.12 18.82 7.62
C ARG A 63 3.39 20.15 7.40
N THR A 64 4.11 21.27 7.32
CA THR A 64 3.51 22.58 7.06
C THR A 64 2.86 22.65 5.68
N LEU A 65 3.52 22.11 4.65
CA LEU A 65 2.94 22.01 3.31
C LEU A 65 1.66 21.17 3.31
N ARG A 66 1.65 20.00 3.97
CA ARG A 66 0.43 19.17 4.09
C ARG A 66 -0.69 19.90 4.83
N ALA A 67 -0.38 20.59 5.91
CA ALA A 67 -1.37 21.38 6.65
C ALA A 67 -1.94 22.51 5.77
N SER A 68 -1.08 23.22 5.04
CA SER A 68 -1.51 24.28 4.11
C SER A 68 -2.35 23.73 2.94
N GLN A 69 -2.00 22.57 2.40
CA GLN A 69 -2.76 21.89 1.37
C GLN A 69 -4.13 21.41 1.87
N GLN A 70 -4.24 20.98 3.14
CA GLN A 70 -5.53 20.63 3.74
C GLN A 70 -6.42 21.87 3.91
N LEU A 71 -5.85 23.02 4.24
CA LEU A 71 -6.57 24.30 4.34
C LEU A 71 -7.01 24.83 2.97
N SER A 72 -6.17 24.72 1.93
CA SER A 72 -6.48 25.20 0.58
C SER A 72 -7.36 24.21 -0.21
N GLN A 73 -7.34 22.92 0.14
CA GLN A 73 -8.34 21.96 -0.29
C GLN A 73 -9.63 22.16 0.52
N ALA A 74 -10.26 23.33 0.34
CA ALA A 74 -11.71 23.39 0.33
C ALA A 74 -12.17 22.56 -0.87
N LYS A 75 -12.07 21.23 -0.75
CA LYS A 75 -12.71 20.29 -1.66
C LYS A 75 -14.14 20.77 -1.70
N THR A 76 -14.62 21.17 -2.87
CA THR A 76 -16.04 21.07 -3.19
C THR A 76 -16.37 19.61 -2.96
N SER A 77 -16.71 19.27 -1.72
CA SER A 77 -17.16 17.95 -1.34
C SER A 77 -18.44 17.80 -2.11
N ILE A 78 -18.35 17.20 -3.29
CA ILE A 78 -19.51 16.78 -4.05
C ILE A 78 -20.15 15.76 -3.13
N GLN A 79 -21.09 16.23 -2.33
CA GLN A 79 -21.78 15.37 -1.40
C GLN A 79 -22.80 14.61 -2.25
N PRO A 80 -22.61 13.30 -2.48
CA PRO A 80 -23.64 12.53 -3.16
C PRO A 80 -24.96 12.71 -2.38
N PHE A 81 -26.06 12.96 -3.09
CA PHE A 81 -27.37 13.25 -2.52
C PHE A 81 -27.43 14.45 -1.56
N GLY A 82 -26.56 15.45 -1.73
CA GLY A 82 -26.56 16.65 -0.90
C GLY A 82 -26.24 16.36 0.57
N GLY A 83 -25.48 15.29 0.84
CA GLY A 83 -25.03 14.91 2.18
C GLY A 83 -25.98 13.98 2.92
N ARG A 84 -27.04 13.53 2.25
CA ARG A 84 -27.92 12.50 2.80
C ARG A 84 -27.27 11.13 2.65
N THR A 85 -27.19 10.40 3.76
CA THR A 85 -26.75 9.01 3.80
C THR A 85 -27.96 8.09 3.92
N PHE A 86 -27.96 6.99 3.17
CA PHE A 86 -28.92 5.90 3.37
C PHE A 86 -28.70 5.28 4.78
N ARG A 87 -29.78 4.90 5.45
CA ARG A 87 -29.75 4.22 6.77
C ARG A 87 -30.05 2.72 6.63
N ASP A 88 -29.90 2.25 5.41
CA ASP A 88 -30.33 0.97 4.88
C ASP A 88 -29.15 0.36 4.10
N THR A 89 -29.30 -0.88 3.61
CA THR A 89 -28.21 -1.65 2.97
C THR A 89 -27.84 -1.16 1.56
N ARG A 90 -28.28 0.04 1.17
CA ARG A 90 -28.15 0.58 -0.19
C ARG A 90 -26.96 1.53 -0.31
N SER A 91 -26.26 1.40 -1.42
CA SER A 91 -25.11 2.23 -1.77
C SER A 91 -25.56 3.56 -2.37
N SER A 92 -24.68 4.56 -2.31
CA SER A 92 -24.89 5.83 -3.01
C SER A 92 -24.79 5.71 -4.53
N VAL A 93 -24.24 4.61 -5.03
CA VAL A 93 -24.11 4.32 -6.46
C VAL A 93 -25.33 3.48 -6.87
N LEU A 94 -26.21 4.05 -7.69
CA LEU A 94 -27.39 3.38 -8.25
C LEU A 94 -28.42 2.88 -7.22
N ALA A 95 -28.30 3.25 -5.93
CA ALA A 95 -29.16 2.78 -4.85
C ALA A 95 -29.25 1.25 -4.74
N MET A 96 -28.22 0.53 -5.20
CA MET A 96 -28.14 -0.92 -5.16
C MET A 96 -27.65 -1.40 -3.80
N GLU A 97 -28.07 -2.60 -3.39
CA GLU A 97 -27.63 -3.20 -2.14
C GLU A 97 -26.13 -3.52 -2.15
N THR A 98 -25.45 -3.23 -1.06
CA THR A 98 -24.00 -3.43 -0.92
C THR A 98 -23.62 -3.87 0.49
N ILE A 99 -22.57 -4.68 0.60
CA ILE A 99 -21.90 -4.99 1.86
C ILE A 99 -21.05 -3.82 2.38
N TRP A 100 -20.70 -2.87 1.51
CA TRP A 100 -19.81 -1.74 1.78
C TRP A 100 -20.55 -0.53 2.34
N LEU A 101 -21.09 -0.68 3.56
CA LEU A 101 -21.80 0.40 4.23
C LEU A 101 -20.87 1.28 5.08
N PRO A 102 -21.21 2.57 5.27
CA PRO A 102 -20.43 3.47 6.13
C PRO A 102 -20.37 3.05 7.60
N SER A 103 -21.33 2.24 8.07
CA SER A 103 -21.33 1.66 9.40
C SER A 103 -21.72 0.19 9.34
N THR A 104 -21.03 -0.62 10.13
CA THR A 104 -21.30 -2.05 10.31
C THR A 104 -22.59 -2.31 11.08
N SER A 105 -23.14 -1.31 11.77
CA SER A 105 -24.39 -1.40 12.53
C SER A 105 -25.65 -1.57 11.68
N PHE A 106 -25.58 -1.30 10.38
CA PHE A 106 -26.75 -1.30 9.49
C PHE A 106 -27.05 -2.66 8.85
N HIS A 107 -26.17 -3.64 9.04
CA HIS A 107 -26.39 -5.02 8.62
C HIS A 107 -27.24 -5.78 9.65
N LEU A 108 -28.50 -5.37 9.84
CA LEU A 108 -29.39 -5.96 10.86
C LEU A 108 -29.69 -7.44 10.60
N GLU A 109 -29.74 -7.86 9.33
CA GLU A 109 -30.04 -9.23 8.92
C GLU A 109 -28.79 -10.10 8.73
N ARG A 110 -27.60 -9.48 8.65
CA ARG A 110 -26.34 -10.18 8.39
C ARG A 110 -25.38 -9.89 9.53
N PRO A 111 -25.16 -10.84 10.45
CA PRO A 111 -24.19 -10.61 11.52
C PRO A 111 -22.81 -10.41 10.89
N VAL A 112 -22.20 -9.24 11.12
CA VAL A 112 -20.86 -8.91 10.63
C VAL A 112 -19.91 -8.89 11.82
N ALA A 113 -18.73 -9.51 11.68
CA ALA A 113 -17.68 -9.35 12.66
C ALA A 113 -17.24 -7.86 12.71
N PRO A 114 -16.72 -7.36 13.84
CA PRO A 114 -16.10 -6.03 13.86
C PRO A 114 -14.99 -5.96 12.80
N TRP A 115 -15.27 -5.23 11.71
CA TRP A 115 -14.40 -5.09 10.56
C TRP A 115 -14.01 -3.61 10.38
N PRO A 116 -12.74 -3.30 10.10
CA PRO A 116 -11.60 -4.23 10.08
C PRO A 116 -11.12 -4.58 11.51
N CYS A 117 -10.73 -5.83 11.76
CA CYS A 117 -10.15 -6.25 13.05
C CYS A 117 -8.64 -5.96 13.13
N SER A 118 -8.04 -6.01 14.32
CA SER A 118 -6.60 -5.69 14.53
C SER A 118 -5.66 -6.56 13.66
N ASP A 119 -6.00 -7.83 13.48
CA ASP A 119 -5.21 -8.75 12.65
C ASP A 119 -5.37 -8.46 11.15
N GLU A 120 -6.54 -7.97 10.73
CA GLU A 120 -6.81 -7.51 9.36
C GLU A 120 -6.05 -6.21 9.09
N LEU A 121 -6.13 -5.23 10.00
CA LEU A 121 -5.38 -3.98 9.92
C LEU A 121 -3.87 -4.21 9.83
N THR A 122 -3.33 -5.16 10.58
CA THR A 122 -1.90 -5.49 10.52
C THR A 122 -1.52 -6.12 9.18
N ARG A 123 -2.36 -7.00 8.63
CA ARG A 123 -2.12 -7.63 7.33
C ARG A 123 -2.27 -6.66 6.17
N ASP A 124 -3.27 -5.79 6.21
CA ASP A 124 -3.58 -4.87 5.11
C ASP A 124 -2.82 -3.53 5.22
N GLY A 125 -2.21 -3.26 6.37
CA GLY A 125 -1.27 -2.17 6.57
C GLY A 125 0.17 -2.63 6.34
N THR A 126 0.85 -2.99 7.43
CA THR A 126 2.30 -3.27 7.43
C THR A 126 2.70 -4.41 6.50
N MET A 127 1.87 -5.46 6.40
CA MET A 127 2.18 -6.65 5.61
C MET A 127 1.44 -6.70 4.26
N ARG A 128 0.95 -5.57 3.76
CA ARG A 128 0.12 -5.51 2.53
C ARG A 128 0.84 -6.07 1.31
N SER A 129 2.15 -5.83 1.19
CA SER A 129 2.98 -6.38 0.11
C SER A 129 3.02 -7.91 0.07
N MET A 130 2.71 -8.58 1.18
CA MET A 130 2.68 -10.04 1.32
C MET A 130 1.26 -10.61 1.40
N SER A 131 0.21 -9.76 1.35
CA SER A 131 -1.15 -10.19 1.64
C SER A 131 -1.81 -10.93 0.47
N GLY A 132 -1.32 -10.70 -0.76
CA GLY A 132 -1.94 -11.19 -2.02
C GLY A 132 -3.18 -10.39 -2.43
N TYR A 133 -3.69 -9.51 -1.56
CA TYR A 133 -4.74 -8.55 -1.91
C TYR A 133 -4.06 -7.31 -2.48
N SER A 134 -4.25 -7.07 -3.79
CA SER A 134 -3.59 -5.99 -4.52
C SER A 134 -4.11 -4.63 -4.07
N ARG A 135 -5.10 -4.07 -4.77
CA ARG A 135 -5.60 -2.72 -4.51
C ARG A 135 -6.77 -2.68 -3.52
N PHE A 136 -7.49 -3.79 -3.36
CA PHE A 136 -8.72 -3.84 -2.59
C PHE A 136 -8.52 -4.48 -1.22
N PRO A 137 -9.21 -3.99 -0.17
CA PRO A 137 -9.22 -4.67 1.11
C PRO A 137 -9.91 -6.03 1.00
N PRO A 138 -9.60 -6.99 1.90
CA PRO A 138 -10.29 -8.27 1.96
C PRO A 138 -11.77 -8.06 2.28
N LEU A 139 -12.60 -8.98 1.78
CA LEU A 139 -14.02 -9.00 2.10
C LEU A 139 -14.24 -9.10 3.62
N PRO A 140 -15.19 -8.33 4.18
CA PRO A 140 -15.65 -8.51 5.55
C PRO A 140 -16.07 -9.96 5.81
N ARG A 141 -15.95 -10.42 7.06
CA ARG A 141 -16.19 -11.82 7.43
C ARG A 141 -17.32 -11.95 8.44
N LEU A 142 -17.94 -13.13 8.47
CA LEU A 142 -18.93 -13.47 9.48
C LEU A 142 -18.26 -13.58 10.87
N PRO A 143 -18.98 -13.28 11.96
CA PRO A 143 -18.51 -13.55 13.31
C PRO A 143 -18.13 -15.01 13.45
N GLY A 144 -16.99 -15.25 14.06
CA GLY A 144 -16.46 -16.59 14.27
C GLY A 144 -15.52 -16.60 15.46
N ASN A 145 -15.12 -17.80 15.86
CA ASN A 145 -14.23 -17.97 17.01
C ASN A 145 -12.94 -17.16 16.84
N GLU A 146 -12.62 -16.32 17.83
CA GLU A 146 -11.45 -15.45 17.83
C GLU A 146 -10.13 -16.23 17.71
N THR A 147 -10.10 -17.46 18.24
CA THR A 147 -8.91 -18.34 18.15
C THR A 147 -8.67 -18.89 16.75
N VAL A 148 -9.66 -18.84 15.86
CA VAL A 148 -9.47 -19.23 14.46
C VAL A 148 -8.86 -18.06 13.70
N ASN A 149 -7.74 -18.32 13.02
CA ASN A 149 -7.09 -17.37 12.13
C ASN A 149 -8.13 -16.71 11.21
N TRP A 150 -8.15 -15.38 11.18
CA TRP A 150 -9.18 -14.62 10.47
C TRP A 150 -9.31 -15.01 9.00
N ARG A 151 -8.22 -15.44 8.34
CA ARG A 151 -8.22 -15.89 6.93
C ARG A 151 -9.08 -17.13 6.69
N LYS A 152 -9.32 -17.93 7.73
CA LYS A 152 -10.12 -19.16 7.68
C LYS A 152 -11.59 -18.92 8.01
N ARG A 153 -11.97 -17.73 8.49
CA ARG A 153 -13.37 -17.40 8.79
C ARG A 153 -14.15 -17.22 7.48
N ALA A 154 -15.43 -17.56 7.44
CA ALA A 154 -16.22 -17.40 6.22
C ALA A 154 -16.36 -15.90 5.86
N PRO A 155 -16.09 -15.49 4.60
CA PRO A 155 -16.41 -14.14 4.15
C PRO A 155 -17.92 -13.92 4.15
N ILE A 156 -18.35 -12.66 4.28
CA ILE A 156 -19.74 -12.29 4.08
C ILE A 156 -20.11 -12.54 2.62
N THR A 157 -21.31 -13.06 2.37
CA THR A 157 -21.81 -13.24 1.01
C THR A 157 -21.98 -11.86 0.36
N PRO A 158 -21.34 -11.55 -0.77
CA PRO A 158 -21.53 -10.26 -1.46
C PRO A 158 -22.94 -10.14 -2.02
N TYR A 159 -23.44 -8.92 -2.21
CA TYR A 159 -24.62 -8.68 -3.06
C TYR A 159 -24.25 -8.78 -4.54
N PRO A 160 -25.22 -8.91 -5.46
CA PRO A 160 -24.94 -8.93 -6.90
C PRO A 160 -24.11 -7.72 -7.36
N PHE A 161 -24.37 -6.54 -6.77
CA PHE A 161 -23.61 -5.32 -7.06
C PHE A 161 -22.14 -5.36 -6.59
N ASP A 162 -21.86 -6.09 -5.50
CA ASP A 162 -20.51 -6.23 -4.94
C ASP A 162 -19.70 -7.34 -5.61
N THR A 163 -20.32 -8.09 -6.52
CA THR A 163 -19.69 -9.20 -7.21
C THR A 163 -18.91 -8.64 -8.40
N PHE A 164 -17.61 -8.42 -8.20
CA PHE A 164 -16.69 -8.05 -9.27
C PHE A 164 -16.24 -9.31 -10.00
N GLY A 165 -16.09 -9.21 -11.32
CA GLY A 165 -15.78 -10.31 -12.24
C GLY A 165 -14.79 -11.30 -11.63
N MET A 166 -15.32 -12.46 -11.20
CA MET A 166 -14.47 -13.61 -10.97
C MET A 166 -13.86 -13.95 -12.32
N PRO A 167 -12.52 -14.11 -12.43
CA PRO A 167 -11.95 -14.71 -13.62
C PRO A 167 -12.66 -16.05 -13.80
N SER A 168 -13.44 -16.20 -14.86
CA SER A 168 -14.05 -17.48 -15.17
C SER A 168 -12.89 -18.43 -15.44
N LEU A 169 -12.62 -19.35 -14.51
CA LEU A 169 -11.72 -20.49 -14.73
C LEU A 169 -12.28 -21.46 -15.77
N GLY A 170 -13.53 -21.25 -16.19
CA GLY A 170 -13.99 -21.71 -17.49
C GLY A 170 -13.13 -21.05 -18.54
N HIS A 171 -12.14 -21.81 -19.01
CA HIS A 171 -11.48 -21.67 -20.30
C HIS A 171 -12.42 -20.92 -21.24
N ILE A 172 -12.17 -19.62 -21.45
CA ILE A 172 -12.69 -18.97 -22.64
C ILE A 172 -12.00 -19.77 -23.74
N ALA A 173 -12.75 -20.65 -24.40
CA ALA A 173 -12.28 -21.54 -25.47
C ALA A 173 -12.04 -20.73 -26.76
N GLY A 174 -11.35 -19.61 -26.57
CA GLY A 174 -11.09 -18.53 -27.47
C GLY A 174 -10.36 -17.54 -26.59
N ALA A 175 -9.15 -17.12 -26.98
CA ALA A 175 -8.67 -15.84 -26.52
C ALA A 175 -9.81 -14.81 -26.67
N PRO A 176 -9.91 -13.75 -25.86
CA PRO A 176 -10.68 -12.60 -26.34
C PRO A 176 -10.13 -12.36 -27.74
N ASP A 177 -10.98 -12.52 -28.76
CA ASP A 177 -10.59 -12.17 -30.12
C ASP A 177 -10.01 -10.79 -29.94
N THR A 178 -8.71 -10.65 -30.19
CA THR A 178 -8.10 -9.34 -30.39
C THR A 178 -8.77 -8.86 -31.65
N GLU A 179 -9.98 -8.34 -31.49
CA GLU A 179 -10.79 -7.77 -32.55
C GLU A 179 -9.87 -6.76 -33.21
N ASP A 180 -9.79 -6.77 -34.54
CA ASP A 180 -9.03 -5.79 -35.32
C ASP A 180 -9.41 -4.34 -34.93
N GLU A 181 -10.57 -4.15 -34.29
CA GLU A 181 -11.03 -2.91 -33.67
C GLU A 181 -10.11 -2.40 -32.55
N MET A 182 -9.41 -3.27 -31.81
CA MET A 182 -8.45 -2.86 -30.78
C MET A 182 -7.17 -2.26 -31.36
N ALA A 183 -6.79 -2.62 -32.60
CA ALA A 183 -5.63 -2.05 -33.27
C ALA A 183 -5.79 -0.54 -33.51
N PHE A 184 -7.03 -0.06 -33.65
CA PHE A 184 -7.33 1.36 -33.77
C PHE A 184 -6.86 2.18 -32.56
N PHE A 185 -6.98 1.63 -31.34
CA PHE A 185 -6.62 2.34 -30.11
C PHE A 185 -5.11 2.36 -29.83
N VAL A 186 -4.36 1.40 -30.36
CA VAL A 186 -2.91 1.28 -30.18
C VAL A 186 -2.14 2.29 -31.06
N GLY A 187 -2.77 2.74 -32.16
CA GLY A 187 -2.22 3.71 -33.09
C GLY A 187 -1.24 3.07 -34.08
N GLN A 188 -1.39 3.41 -35.38
CA GLN A 188 -0.62 2.79 -36.46
C GLN A 188 0.89 2.96 -36.32
N ALA A 189 1.34 4.10 -35.77
CA ALA A 189 2.77 4.37 -35.55
C ALA A 189 3.44 3.35 -34.61
N LEU A 190 2.75 2.91 -33.55
CA LEU A 190 3.29 1.92 -32.61
C LEU A 190 3.32 0.51 -33.24
N LEU A 191 2.29 0.19 -34.04
CA LEU A 191 2.21 -1.11 -34.73
C LEU A 191 3.30 -1.25 -35.78
N GLU A 192 3.62 -0.18 -36.49
CA GLU A 192 4.74 -0.15 -37.45
C GLU A 192 6.08 -0.34 -36.75
N GLU A 193 6.30 0.30 -35.59
CA GLU A 193 7.55 0.17 -34.84
C GLU A 193 7.77 -1.23 -34.26
N ILE A 194 6.69 -1.94 -33.91
CA ILE A 194 6.74 -3.33 -33.41
C ILE A 194 6.95 -4.34 -34.55
N ASN A 195 6.47 -4.04 -35.77
CA ASN A 195 6.63 -4.90 -36.95
C ASN A 195 7.98 -4.75 -37.65
N VAL A 196 8.88 -3.88 -37.15
CA VAL A 196 10.27 -3.85 -37.59
C VAL A 196 11.02 -4.91 -36.78
N ASP A 197 11.41 -5.98 -37.45
CA ASP A 197 12.24 -7.11 -36.99
C ASP A 197 11.49 -8.40 -36.59
N GLU A 198 10.76 -8.98 -37.53
CA GLU A 198 10.92 -10.43 -37.75
C GLU A 198 12.25 -10.67 -38.48
N PHE A 199 13.13 -11.43 -37.82
CA PHE A 199 14.34 -12.03 -38.39
C PHE A 199 14.06 -12.89 -39.63
#